data_AF-A0A974CPC3-F1
#
_entry.id   AF-A0A974CPC3-F1
#
_cell.length_a   1.000
_cell.length_b   1.000
_cell.length_c   1.000
_cell.angle_alpha   90.00
_cell.angle_beta   90.00
_cell.angle_gamma   90.00
#
_symmetry.space_group_name_H-M   'P 1'
#
loop_
_entity.id
_entity.type
_entity.pdbx_description
1 polymer ?
#
loop_
_entity_poly.entity_id
_entity_poly.type
_entity_poly.pdbx_seq_one_letter_code
_entity_poly.pdbx_strand_id
1 'polypeptide(L)'
;MILTIECLDMEIKDLSETLENVKAEVIKKFGVSKAEAAQAEHRDILNNLQAEIIKRKRRKFQCDSRDYETGQVYTWREERNRQHPRRSSDGLPAYPNTEEEGLLSYREIQPFLGAGPNYQHTAARKMNPRLPIAREAYPQRQKNCNFGNKR
;
A
#
# COMPACT_ATOMS: atom_id res chain seq x y z
N MET A 1 0.06 -13.40 -28.93
CA MET A 1 -0.43 -12.32 -28.03
C MET A 1 -0.55 -10.98 -28.76
N ILE A 2 -1.03 -10.97 -30.02
CA ILE A 2 -1.25 -9.73 -30.79
C ILE A 2 -2.61 -9.11 -30.43
N LEU A 3 -3.59 -9.95 -30.11
CA LEU A 3 -4.94 -9.56 -29.72
C LEU A 3 -5.02 -8.60 -28.52
N THR A 4 -4.04 -8.62 -27.60
CA THR A 4 -4.06 -7.75 -26.43
C THR A 4 -3.71 -6.30 -26.73
N ILE A 5 -2.90 -6.05 -27.77
CA ILE A 5 -2.52 -4.69 -28.17
C ILE A 5 -3.67 -4.04 -28.93
N GLU A 6 -4.27 -4.77 -29.87
CA GLU A 6 -5.42 -4.28 -30.65
C GLU A 6 -6.63 -3.94 -29.77
N CYS A 7 -6.90 -4.74 -28.73
CA CYS A 7 -7.94 -4.41 -27.75
C CYS A 7 -7.63 -3.11 -26.99
N LEU A 8 -6.37 -2.90 -26.56
CA LEU A 8 -5.98 -1.67 -25.87
C LEU A 8 -6.08 -0.45 -26.78
N ASP A 9 -5.72 -0.58 -28.06
CA ASP A 9 -5.82 0.51 -29.03
C ASP A 9 -7.28 0.91 -29.29
N MET A 10 -8.20 -0.05 -29.32
CA MET A 10 -9.64 0.23 -29.40
C MET A 10 -10.12 0.96 -28.15
N GLU A 11 -9.77 0.47 -26.95
CA GLU A 11 -10.14 1.14 -25.69
C GLU A 11 -9.59 2.57 -25.61
N ILE A 12 -8.35 2.79 -26.06
CA ILE A 12 -7.75 4.13 -26.10
C ILE A 12 -8.54 5.06 -27.04
N LYS A 13 -8.97 4.56 -28.21
CA LYS A 13 -9.79 5.33 -29.15
C LYS A 13 -11.14 5.71 -28.54
N ASP A 14 -11.85 4.74 -27.97
CA ASP A 14 -13.16 4.99 -27.33
C ASP A 14 -13.03 6.00 -26.17
N LEU A 15 -11.99 5.85 -25.35
CA LEU A 15 -11.69 6.80 -24.28
C LEU A 15 -11.34 8.19 -24.82
N SER A 16 -10.63 8.28 -25.94
CA SER A 16 -10.30 9.57 -26.56
C SER A 16 -11.55 10.29 -27.08
N GLU A 17 -12.48 9.56 -27.70
CA GLU A 17 -13.74 10.12 -28.19
C GLU A 17 -14.63 10.60 -27.03
N THR A 18 -14.79 9.79 -25.98
CA THR A 18 -15.55 10.18 -24.79
C THR A 18 -14.94 11.41 -24.10
N LEU A 19 -13.61 11.52 -24.09
CA LEU A 19 -12.91 12.67 -23.52
C LEU A 19 -13.18 13.95 -24.33
N GLU A 20 -13.14 13.90 -25.66
CA GLU A 20 -13.49 15.06 -26.50
C GLU A 20 -14.95 15.47 -26.35
N ASN A 21 -15.88 14.51 -26.23
CA ASN A 21 -17.29 14.80 -25.94
C ASN A 21 -17.47 15.52 -24.59
N VAL A 22 -16.80 15.04 -23.54
CA VAL A 22 -16.84 15.68 -22.21
C VAL A 22 -16.20 17.07 -22.26
N LYS A 23 -15.08 17.26 -22.97
CA LYS A 23 -14.47 18.59 -23.16
C LYS A 23 -15.45 19.55 -23.83
N ALA A 24 -16.12 19.13 -24.90
CA ALA A 24 -17.10 19.95 -25.59
C ALA A 24 -18.27 20.33 -24.66
N GLU A 25 -18.76 19.40 -23.83
CA GLU A 25 -19.76 19.68 -22.82
C GLU A 25 -19.30 20.69 -21.76
N VAL A 26 -18.07 20.56 -21.27
CA VAL A 26 -17.48 21.48 -20.28
C VAL A 26 -17.34 22.87 -20.88
N ILE A 27 -16.84 22.97 -22.12
CA ILE A 27 -16.73 24.25 -22.84
C ILE A 27 -18.12 24.88 -23.03
N LYS A 28 -19.13 24.08 -23.39
CA LYS A 28 -20.51 24.53 -23.53
C LYS A 28 -21.10 25.05 -22.22
N LYS A 29 -20.80 24.42 -21.09
CA LYS A 29 -21.37 24.76 -19.76
C LYS A 29 -20.64 25.92 -19.08
N PHE A 30 -19.32 25.99 -19.18
CA PHE A 30 -18.48 26.92 -18.40
C PHE A 30 -17.79 28.00 -19.24
N GLY A 31 -17.83 27.89 -20.56
CA GLY A 31 -17.11 28.75 -21.49
C GLY A 31 -15.66 28.30 -21.70
N VAL A 32 -15.09 28.72 -22.83
CA VAL A 32 -13.74 28.31 -23.27
C VAL A 32 -12.67 28.70 -22.25
N SER A 33 -12.68 29.95 -21.77
CA SER A 33 -11.61 30.46 -20.88
C SER A 33 -11.53 29.73 -19.54
N LYS A 34 -12.67 29.40 -18.92
CA LYS A 34 -12.68 28.66 -17.64
C LYS A 34 -12.27 27.20 -17.83
N ALA A 35 -12.71 26.58 -18.93
CA ALA A 35 -12.34 25.21 -19.26
C ALA A 35 -10.83 25.09 -19.52
N GLU A 36 -10.23 26.04 -20.23
CA GLU A 36 -8.79 26.06 -20.51
C GLU A 36 -7.95 26.26 -19.24
N ALA A 37 -8.36 27.19 -18.37
CA ALA A 37 -7.69 27.41 -17.08
C ALA A 37 -7.70 26.14 -16.21
N ALA A 38 -8.86 25.48 -16.07
CA ALA A 38 -8.95 24.23 -15.30
C ALA A 38 -8.10 23.10 -15.94
N GLN A 39 -8.04 23.02 -17.27
CA GLN A 39 -7.18 22.07 -17.94
C GLN A 39 -5.69 22.35 -17.72
N ALA A 40 -5.28 23.62 -17.67
CA ALA A 40 -3.91 24.01 -17.38
C ALA A 40 -3.52 23.57 -15.95
N GLU A 41 -4.38 23.87 -14.96
CA GLU A 41 -4.16 23.43 -13.56
C GLU A 41 -4.03 21.91 -13.45
N HIS A 42 -4.90 21.16 -14.12
CA HIS A 42 -4.82 19.70 -14.14
C HIS A 42 -3.51 19.20 -14.77
N ARG A 43 -3.05 19.80 -15.87
CA ARG A 43 -1.76 19.46 -16.50
C ARG A 43 -0.60 19.73 -15.54
N ASP A 44 -0.62 20.85 -14.83
CA ASP A 44 0.42 21.20 -13.87
C ASP A 44 0.47 20.22 -12.70
N ILE A 45 -0.69 19.82 -12.16
CA ILE A 45 -0.78 18.78 -11.11
C ILE A 45 -0.21 17.46 -11.61
N LEU A 46 -0.58 17.03 -12.83
CA LEU A 46 -0.07 15.79 -13.42
C LEU A 46 1.45 15.84 -13.62
N ASN A 47 1.98 16.95 -14.13
CA ASN A 47 3.42 17.15 -14.32
C ASN A 47 4.16 17.08 -12.98
N ASN A 48 3.63 17.71 -11.93
CA ASN A 48 4.20 17.68 -10.58
C ASN A 48 4.22 16.25 -10.01
N LEU A 49 3.11 15.51 -10.14
CA LEU A 49 3.03 14.12 -9.69
C LEU A 49 3.98 13.21 -10.45
N GLN A 50 4.11 13.39 -11.77
CA GLN A 50 5.07 12.66 -12.58
C GLN A 50 6.51 12.94 -12.15
N ALA A 51 6.87 14.22 -11.96
CA ALA A 51 8.19 14.62 -11.48
C ALA A 51 8.51 14.02 -10.10
N GLU A 52 7.52 13.99 -9.20
CA GLU A 52 7.67 13.38 -7.88
C GLU A 52 7.88 11.87 -7.96
N ILE A 53 7.09 11.16 -8.78
CA ILE A 53 7.24 9.72 -9.00
C ILE A 53 8.65 9.42 -9.54
N ILE A 54 9.10 10.17 -10.55
CA ILE A 54 10.44 10.02 -11.13
C ILE A 54 11.50 10.25 -10.06
N LYS A 55 11.38 11.32 -9.27
CA LYS A 55 12.31 11.62 -8.17
C LYS A 55 12.38 10.48 -7.15
N ARG A 56 11.23 9.95 -6.72
CA ARG A 56 11.14 8.83 -5.77
C ARG A 56 11.74 7.54 -6.35
N LYS A 57 11.43 7.22 -7.61
CA LYS A 57 11.98 6.05 -8.31
C LYS A 57 13.49 6.16 -8.49
N ARG A 58 13.99 7.34 -8.88
CA ARG A 58 15.43 7.61 -9.00
C ARG A 58 16.14 7.45 -7.66
N ARG A 59 15.58 8.01 -6.57
CA ARG A 59 16.14 7.83 -5.22
C ARG A 59 16.17 6.37 -4.81
N LYS A 60 15.09 5.63 -5.04
CA LYS A 60 15.04 4.19 -4.76
C LYS A 60 16.10 3.43 -5.54
N PHE A 61 16.21 3.69 -6.84
CA PHE A 61 17.22 3.06 -7.69
C PHE A 61 18.64 3.35 -7.20
N GLN A 62 18.94 4.60 -6.81
CA GLN A 62 20.23 4.97 -6.23
C GLN A 62 20.52 4.30 -4.88
N CYS A 63 19.51 4.07 -4.05
CA CYS A 63 19.67 3.27 -2.84
C CYS A 63 19.93 1.81 -3.19
N ASP A 64 19.07 1.21 -4.02
CA ASP A 64 19.19 -0.17 -4.46
C ASP A 64 20.59 -0.42 -5.07
N SER A 65 21.09 0.46 -5.96
CA SER A 65 22.43 0.36 -6.54
C SER A 65 23.54 0.30 -5.49
N ARG A 66 23.46 1.15 -4.45
CA ARG A 66 24.43 1.13 -3.34
C ARG A 66 24.32 -0.15 -2.51
N ASP A 67 23.12 -0.66 -2.30
CA ASP A 67 22.91 -1.93 -1.58
C ASP A 67 23.49 -3.12 -2.37
N TYR A 68 23.43 -3.08 -3.70
CA TYR A 68 24.08 -4.08 -4.56
C TYR A 68 25.60 -3.96 -4.52
N GLU A 69 26.14 -2.74 -4.64
CA GLU A 69 27.60 -2.48 -4.59
C GLU A 69 28.22 -2.93 -3.26
N THR A 70 27.50 -2.75 -2.16
CA THR A 70 27.93 -3.16 -0.81
C THR A 70 27.63 -4.62 -0.48
N GLY A 71 26.94 -5.35 -1.37
CA GLY A 71 26.53 -6.73 -1.14
C GLY A 71 25.41 -6.90 -0.09
N GLN A 72 24.82 -5.82 0.42
CA GLN A 72 23.75 -5.86 1.42
C GLN A 72 22.47 -6.54 0.92
N VAL A 73 22.19 -6.49 -0.39
CA VAL A 73 21.03 -7.18 -0.96
C VAL A 73 21.08 -8.69 -0.69
N TYR A 74 22.27 -9.28 -0.65
CA TYR A 74 22.45 -10.70 -0.35
C TYR A 74 22.32 -10.99 1.15
N THR A 75 22.69 -10.02 2.01
CA THR A 75 22.64 -10.19 3.46
C THR A 75 21.25 -9.97 4.06
N TRP A 76 20.32 -9.30 3.37
CA TRP A 76 18.95 -9.10 3.88
C TRP A 76 18.21 -10.40 4.21
N ARG A 77 18.52 -11.52 3.53
CA ARG A 77 17.95 -12.83 3.87
C ARG A 77 18.50 -13.33 5.20
N GLU A 78 19.80 -13.24 5.43
CA GLU A 78 20.43 -13.63 6.69
C GLU A 78 20.01 -12.68 7.84
N GLU A 79 19.95 -11.37 7.58
CA GLU A 79 19.56 -10.35 8.56
C GLU A 79 18.12 -10.55 9.02
N ARG A 80 17.19 -10.84 8.10
CA ARG A 80 15.80 -11.17 8.46
C ARG A 80 15.71 -12.46 9.27
N ASN A 81 16.54 -13.46 8.97
CA ASN A 81 16.63 -14.68 9.77
C ASN A 81 17.20 -14.43 11.17
N ARG A 82 18.08 -13.43 11.35
CA ARG A 82 18.58 -13.01 12.67
C ARG A 82 17.55 -12.21 13.46
N GLN A 83 16.76 -11.37 12.78
CA GLN A 83 15.75 -10.52 13.42
C GLN A 83 14.45 -11.24 13.77
N HIS A 84 14.21 -12.43 13.22
CA HIS A 84 13.26 -13.34 13.83
C HIS A 84 13.98 -14.01 15.01
N PRO A 85 13.78 -13.58 16.27
CA PRO A 85 14.15 -14.43 17.38
C PRO A 85 13.43 -15.74 17.10
N ARG A 86 14.19 -16.83 16.94
CA ARG A 86 13.61 -18.16 16.94
C ARG A 86 12.72 -18.16 18.17
N ARG A 87 11.41 -18.18 17.96
CA ARG A 87 10.48 -18.51 19.03
C ARG A 87 10.87 -19.93 19.38
N SER A 88 11.81 -20.06 20.30
CA SER A 88 12.16 -21.31 20.92
C SER A 88 10.84 -21.87 21.39
N SER A 89 10.48 -23.02 20.83
CA SER A 89 9.25 -23.75 21.07
C SER A 89 9.18 -24.33 22.49
N ASP A 90 9.98 -23.82 23.42
CA ASP A 90 10.14 -24.34 24.77
C ASP A 90 9.82 -23.20 25.74
N GLY A 91 8.59 -23.20 26.25
CA GLY A 91 8.19 -22.32 27.32
C GLY A 91 6.83 -21.70 27.08
N LEU A 92 5.83 -22.34 27.67
CA LEU A 92 4.50 -21.79 27.93
C LEU A 92 4.56 -20.30 28.31
N PRO A 93 3.60 -19.47 27.88
CA PRO A 93 3.49 -18.11 28.38
C PRO A 93 3.17 -18.19 29.87
N ALA A 94 4.15 -17.86 30.71
CA ALA A 94 3.91 -17.57 32.11
C ALA A 94 3.00 -16.34 32.16
N TYR A 95 1.70 -16.57 32.37
CA TYR A 95 0.74 -15.55 32.75
C TYR A 95 1.29 -14.83 33.99
N PRO A 96 1.66 -13.54 33.94
CA PRO A 96 1.89 -12.79 35.15
C PRO A 96 0.52 -12.43 35.71
N ASN A 97 -0.02 -13.28 36.58
CA ASN A 97 -1.02 -12.86 37.53
C ASN A 97 -0.37 -11.78 38.41
N THR A 98 -0.72 -10.53 38.15
CA THR A 98 -0.39 -9.40 39.02
C THR A 98 -1.70 -8.67 39.30
N GLU A 99 -2.45 -9.28 40.21
CA GLU A 99 -3.33 -8.55 41.11
C GLU A 99 -2.41 -7.95 42.18
N GLU A 100 -1.98 -6.69 42.00
CA GLU A 100 -1.62 -5.82 43.12
C GLU A 100 -1.56 -4.35 42.72
N GLU A 101 -1.98 -3.54 43.67
CA GLU A 101 -2.31 -2.12 43.59
C GLU A 101 -1.08 -1.21 43.49
N GLY A 102 -1.26 -0.09 42.80
CA GLY A 102 -0.70 1.22 43.14
C GLY A 102 0.83 1.36 43.33
N LEU A 103 1.48 2.04 42.39
CA LEU A 103 2.17 3.31 42.70
C LEU A 103 2.62 4.03 41.43
N LEU A 104 2.19 5.28 41.34
CA LEU A 104 2.54 6.31 40.36
C LEU A 104 4.07 6.46 40.25
N SER A 105 4.65 5.99 39.15
CA SER A 105 6.00 6.38 38.75
C SER A 105 5.91 7.42 37.63
N TYR A 106 6.12 8.68 38.02
CA TYR A 106 6.31 9.82 37.13
C TYR A 106 7.59 9.61 36.30
N ARG A 107 7.51 8.87 35.20
CA ARG A 107 8.44 9.07 34.09
C ARG A 107 7.78 10.00 33.10
N GLU A 108 8.31 11.22 33.07
CA GLU A 108 8.04 12.23 32.06
C GLU A 108 8.33 11.65 30.67
N ILE A 109 7.26 11.23 29.99
CA ILE A 109 7.32 10.72 28.63
C ILE A 109 7.55 11.94 27.73
N GLN A 110 8.79 12.12 27.26
CA GLN A 110 9.03 13.07 26.19
C GLN A 110 8.23 12.66 24.95
N PRO A 111 7.41 13.56 24.37
CA PRO A 111 6.66 13.26 23.17
C PRO A 111 7.63 13.12 22.00
N PHE A 112 7.85 11.88 21.57
CA PHE A 112 8.46 11.60 20.27
C PHE A 112 7.53 12.18 19.19
N LEU A 113 8.08 13.07 18.38
CA LEU A 113 7.41 13.89 17.38
C LEU A 113 6.41 13.09 16.53
N GLY A 114 5.10 13.20 16.82
CA GLY A 114 4.07 12.76 15.87
C GLY A 114 2.68 12.37 16.40
N ALA A 115 2.46 12.21 17.71
CA ALA A 115 1.13 11.91 18.24
C ALA A 115 0.63 13.08 19.09
N GLY A 116 -0.40 13.78 18.59
CA GLY A 116 -1.05 14.91 19.26
C GLY A 116 -1.74 14.53 20.58
N PRO A 117 -2.19 15.54 21.36
CA PRO A 117 -2.65 15.37 22.72
C PRO A 117 -3.94 14.54 22.84
N ASN A 118 -3.97 13.78 23.93
CA ASN A 118 -5.04 12.96 24.47
C ASN A 118 -6.44 13.53 24.22
N TYR A 119 -7.15 12.95 23.26
CA TYR A 119 -8.60 12.84 23.37
C TYR A 119 -8.90 11.64 24.25
N GLN A 120 -9.69 11.87 25.28
CA GLN A 120 -10.23 10.86 26.18
C GLN A 120 -10.73 9.67 25.36
N HIS A 121 -9.99 8.56 25.41
CA HIS A 121 -10.46 7.29 24.92
C HIS A 121 -11.54 6.80 25.88
N THR A 122 -12.79 7.15 25.59
CA THR A 122 -13.86 6.20 25.85
C THR A 122 -13.45 4.91 25.15
N ALA A 123 -13.35 3.83 25.92
CA ALA A 123 -12.95 2.52 25.46
C ALA A 123 -14.04 1.90 24.57
N ALA A 124 -14.38 2.55 23.47
CA ALA A 124 -14.98 1.89 22.33
C ALA A 124 -13.89 0.96 21.80
N ARG A 125 -13.97 -0.30 22.19
CA ARG A 125 -13.16 -1.39 21.63
C ARG A 125 -13.19 -1.20 20.12
N LYS A 126 -12.06 -0.77 19.53
CA LYS A 126 -11.85 -0.76 18.08
C LYS A 126 -11.83 -2.21 17.62
N MET A 127 -13.02 -2.80 17.56
CA MET A 127 -13.26 -4.06 16.88
C MET A 127 -12.87 -3.79 15.43
N ASN A 128 -11.88 -4.52 14.92
CA ASN A 128 -11.65 -4.58 13.50
C ASN A 128 -13.00 -4.94 12.85
N PRO A 129 -13.59 -4.09 11.99
CA PRO A 129 -14.91 -4.36 11.41
C PRO A 129 -14.89 -5.57 10.46
N ARG A 130 -13.72 -6.13 10.19
CA ARG A 130 -13.56 -7.37 9.44
C ARG A 130 -13.77 -8.55 10.37
N LEU A 131 -15.00 -9.05 10.36
CA LEU A 131 -15.32 -10.37 10.88
C LEU A 131 -14.33 -11.40 10.30
N PRO A 132 -13.86 -12.37 11.11
CA PRO A 132 -13.06 -13.48 10.60
C PRO A 132 -13.81 -14.15 9.44
N ILE A 133 -13.18 -14.16 8.26
CA ILE A 133 -13.73 -14.85 7.09
C ILE A 133 -13.69 -16.35 7.40
N ALA A 134 -14.86 -17.00 7.39
CA ALA A 134 -14.95 -18.44 7.58
C ALA A 134 -14.08 -19.17 6.56
N ARG A 135 -13.42 -20.25 6.99
CA ARG A 135 -12.47 -21.03 6.16
C ARG A 135 -13.06 -21.46 4.82
N GLU A 136 -14.36 -21.68 4.76
CA GLU A 136 -15.08 -22.14 3.58
C GLU A 136 -15.40 -21.03 2.57
N ALA A 137 -15.32 -19.76 2.98
CA ALA A 137 -15.50 -18.61 2.09
C ALA A 137 -14.24 -18.29 1.26
N TYR A 138 -13.12 -18.98 1.52
CA TYR A 138 -11.96 -18.89 0.66
C TYR A 138 -12.23 -19.71 -0.61
N PRO A 139 -12.14 -19.10 -1.81
CA PRO A 139 -12.30 -19.84 -3.05
C PRO A 139 -11.30 -20.99 -3.08
N GLN A 140 -11.84 -22.21 -3.01
CA GLN A 140 -11.06 -23.44 -2.98
C GLN A 140 -10.31 -23.51 -4.31
N ARG A 141 -9.01 -23.24 -4.27
CA ARG A 141 -8.16 -23.28 -5.45
C ARG A 141 -8.20 -24.73 -5.96
N GLN A 142 -8.97 -24.98 -7.02
CA GLN A 142 -9.03 -26.28 -7.66
C GLN A 142 -7.62 -26.60 -8.13
N LYS A 143 -6.93 -27.44 -7.35
CA LYS A 143 -5.68 -28.05 -7.80
C LYS A 143 -6.10 -29.02 -8.88
N ASN A 144 -5.96 -28.60 -10.14
CA ASN A 144 -5.97 -29.51 -11.27
C ASN A 144 -4.77 -30.45 -11.10
N CYS A 145 -4.98 -31.52 -10.33
CA CYS A 145 -4.10 -32.67 -10.27
C CYS A 145 -4.26 -33.40 -11.60
N ASN A 146 -3.62 -32.87 -12.64
CA ASN A 146 -3.47 -33.57 -13.91
C ASN A 146 -2.49 -34.72 -13.64
N PHE A 147 -3.00 -35.83 -13.09
CA PHE A 147 -2.27 -37.09 -13.04
C PHE A 147 -2.16 -37.58 -14.48
N GLY A 148 -1.11 -37.11 -15.16
CA GLY A 148 -0.72 -37.62 -16.45
C GLY A 148 -0.39 -39.10 -16.30
N ASN A 149 -1.25 -39.96 -16.84
CA ASN A 149 -0.96 -41.35 -17.12
C ASN A 149 0.25 -41.41 -18.05
N LYS A 150 1.44 -41.66 -17.49
CA LYS A 150 2.56 -42.17 -18.28
C LYS A 150 2.33 -43.67 -18.46
N ARG A 151 2.08 -44.06 -19.71
CA ARG A 151 2.17 -45.45 -20.18
C ARG A 151 3.62 -45.92 -20.15
#